data_AF-A0A2S1PMJ2-F1
#
_entry.id   AF-A0A2S1PMJ2-F1
#
_cell.length_a   1.000
_cell.length_b   1.000
_cell.length_c   1.000
_cell.angle_alpha   90.00
_cell.angle_beta   90.00
_cell.angle_gamma   90.00
#
_symmetry.space_group_name_H-M   'P 1'
#
loop_
_entity.id
_entity.type
_entity.pdbx_description
1 polymer ?
#
loop_
_entity_poly.entity_id
_entity_poly.type
_entity_poly.pdbx_seq_one_letter_code
_entity_poly.pdbx_strand_id
1 'polypeptide(L)'
;MNNQNDYIEAAQQIIVSLGLPRAQQNERSALCLLALLNLTPGKAWADAENPLVGITPIMDWAREHYGKEYAPNTRETFRRQSMHQFCDAGVALYNPDKPDRPVNSPKAVYQIEPAALALLRTFGTPAWHDSLAAYLAERETLVARYAKEREQNRIPVEIAPGQQITLSPGEHSELIRAIIEDFAPRFAPGSVLVYAGDTGDKWGYFDAALLAGLGVDVDSHGKMPDVVLHFVEKNWLLLVESVTSHGPVDGKRHAELAKLFAGSKAGLVYVTAFPNRSIMGRYLGEIAWETEVWVADAPSHLIHFNGVRFLGPYPTE
;
A
#
# COMPACT_ATOMS: atom_id res chain seq x y z
N MET A 1 -9.74 -24.25 -31.76
CA MET A 1 -10.33 -22.98 -31.29
C MET A 1 -11.36 -23.16 -30.16
N ASN A 2 -11.94 -24.35 -29.92
CA ASN A 2 -12.87 -24.54 -28.78
C ASN A 2 -12.18 -24.55 -27.40
N ASN A 3 -10.95 -25.07 -27.30
CA ASN A 3 -10.31 -25.35 -26.01
C ASN A 3 -9.99 -24.13 -25.14
N GLN A 4 -9.89 -22.92 -25.69
CA GLN A 4 -9.58 -21.71 -24.90
C GLN A 4 -10.80 -21.19 -24.13
N ASN A 5 -11.96 -21.12 -24.78
CA ASN A 5 -13.19 -20.68 -24.13
C ASN A 5 -13.63 -21.68 -23.07
N ASP A 6 -13.47 -22.98 -23.32
CA ASP A 6 -13.82 -24.04 -22.37
C ASP A 6 -13.10 -23.86 -21.02
N TYR A 7 -11.82 -23.45 -21.03
CA TYR A 7 -11.05 -23.20 -19.80
C TYR A 7 -11.49 -21.93 -19.08
N ILE A 8 -11.81 -20.87 -19.82
CA ILE A 8 -12.33 -19.62 -19.24
C ILE A 8 -13.68 -19.90 -18.57
N GLU A 9 -14.58 -20.61 -19.24
CA GLU A 9 -15.88 -21.00 -18.69
C GLU A 9 -15.73 -21.91 -17.46
N ALA A 10 -14.85 -22.90 -17.52
CA ALA A 10 -14.53 -23.75 -16.38
C ALA A 10 -13.98 -22.95 -15.18
N ALA A 11 -13.06 -22.01 -15.43
CA ALA A 11 -12.54 -21.13 -14.38
C ALA A 11 -13.64 -20.22 -13.81
N GLN A 12 -14.58 -19.73 -14.63
CA GLN A 12 -15.75 -18.99 -14.13
C GLN A 12 -16.65 -19.87 -13.26
N GLN A 13 -16.92 -21.11 -13.67
CA GLN A 13 -17.70 -22.07 -12.87
C GLN A 13 -17.04 -22.35 -11.52
N ILE A 14 -15.72 -22.48 -11.49
CA ILE A 14 -14.95 -22.61 -10.24
C ILE A 14 -15.13 -21.37 -9.37
N ILE A 15 -14.96 -20.17 -9.92
CA ILE A 15 -15.13 -18.91 -9.17
C ILE A 15 -16.53 -18.80 -8.56
N VAL A 16 -17.56 -19.21 -9.31
CA VAL A 16 -18.94 -19.30 -8.82
C VAL A 16 -19.08 -20.34 -7.71
N SER A 17 -18.48 -21.53 -7.88
CA SER A 17 -18.52 -22.63 -6.90
C SER A 17 -17.80 -22.30 -5.61
N LEU A 18 -16.74 -21.49 -5.70
CA LEU A 18 -16.04 -20.90 -4.57
C LEU A 18 -16.85 -19.76 -3.92
N GLY A 19 -18.04 -19.41 -4.42
CA GLY A 19 -18.91 -18.41 -3.81
C GLY A 19 -18.39 -16.97 -3.90
N LEU A 20 -17.52 -16.66 -4.86
CA LEU A 20 -17.03 -15.29 -5.02
C LEU A 20 -18.16 -14.36 -5.51
N PRO A 21 -18.14 -13.06 -5.15
CA PRO A 21 -19.18 -12.13 -5.54
C PRO A 21 -19.33 -12.01 -7.06
N ARG A 22 -20.52 -11.59 -7.51
CA ARG A 22 -20.86 -11.45 -8.94
C ARG A 22 -19.86 -10.57 -9.71
N ALA A 23 -19.24 -9.60 -9.04
CA ALA A 23 -18.23 -8.72 -9.63
C ALA A 23 -16.92 -9.45 -10.04
N GLN A 24 -16.68 -10.65 -9.52
CA GLN A 24 -15.52 -11.49 -9.83
C GLN A 24 -15.87 -12.64 -10.80
N GLN A 25 -17.15 -12.87 -11.09
CA GLN A 25 -17.61 -13.93 -11.99
C GLN A 25 -17.52 -13.47 -13.46
N ASN A 26 -16.33 -13.04 -13.88
CA ASN A 26 -16.06 -12.51 -15.21
C ASN A 26 -14.77 -13.08 -15.82
N GLU A 27 -14.61 -12.89 -17.12
CA GLU A 27 -13.45 -13.37 -17.89
C GLU A 27 -12.11 -12.91 -17.29
N ARG A 28 -12.01 -11.64 -16.86
CA ARG A 28 -10.78 -11.11 -16.25
C ARG A 28 -10.33 -11.94 -15.05
N SER A 29 -11.24 -12.23 -14.13
CA SER A 29 -10.91 -12.98 -12.91
C SER A 29 -10.64 -14.46 -13.23
N ALA A 30 -11.34 -15.04 -14.22
CA ALA A 30 -11.04 -16.37 -14.73
C ALA A 30 -9.62 -16.46 -15.30
N LEU A 31 -9.19 -15.47 -16.10
CA LEU A 31 -7.82 -15.38 -16.62
C LEU A 31 -6.79 -15.18 -15.50
N CYS A 32 -7.12 -14.43 -14.45
CA CYS A 32 -6.26 -14.34 -13.26
C CYS A 32 -6.06 -15.72 -12.62
N LEU A 33 -7.15 -16.47 -12.40
CA LEU A 33 -7.08 -17.81 -11.81
C LEU A 33 -6.24 -18.75 -12.67
N LEU A 34 -6.49 -18.79 -13.98
CA LEU A 34 -5.76 -19.63 -14.92
C LEU A 34 -4.27 -19.28 -14.98
N ALA A 35 -3.92 -18.00 -14.93
CA ALA A 35 -2.52 -17.55 -14.91
C ALA A 35 -1.80 -17.97 -13.62
N LEU A 36 -2.44 -17.86 -12.46
CA LEU A 36 -1.84 -18.31 -11.19
C LEU A 36 -1.67 -19.84 -11.10
N LEU A 37 -2.45 -20.58 -11.89
CA LEU A 37 -2.34 -22.04 -12.01
C LEU A 37 -1.41 -22.47 -13.16
N ASN A 38 -0.89 -21.52 -13.95
CA ASN A 38 -0.20 -21.75 -15.22
C ASN A 38 -0.91 -22.80 -16.10
N LEU A 39 -2.23 -22.65 -16.24
CA LEU A 39 -3.11 -23.55 -16.98
C LEU A 39 -3.30 -23.07 -18.41
N THR A 40 -2.40 -23.46 -19.30
CA THR A 40 -2.52 -23.18 -20.74
C THR A 40 -3.56 -24.10 -21.39
N PRO A 41 -4.15 -23.71 -22.55
CA PRO A 41 -5.12 -24.54 -23.24
C PRO A 41 -4.57 -25.95 -23.54
N GLY A 42 -5.25 -26.98 -23.04
CA GLY A 42 -4.86 -28.38 -23.21
C GLY A 42 -4.10 -28.97 -22.01
N LYS A 43 -3.73 -28.16 -21.01
CA LYS A 43 -3.11 -28.63 -19.77
C LYS A 43 -4.17 -29.09 -18.77
N ALA A 44 -4.09 -30.32 -18.27
CA ALA A 44 -5.10 -30.83 -17.34
C ALA A 44 -5.11 -30.04 -16.02
N TRP A 45 -6.29 -29.91 -15.40
CA TRP A 45 -6.44 -29.27 -14.07
C TRP A 45 -5.56 -29.93 -13.01
N ALA A 46 -5.36 -31.25 -13.08
CA ALA A 46 -4.46 -31.98 -12.20
C ALA A 46 -2.99 -31.51 -12.28
N ASP A 47 -2.57 -30.97 -13.44
CA ASP A 47 -1.23 -30.45 -13.70
C ASP A 47 -1.12 -28.95 -13.42
N ALA A 48 -2.14 -28.34 -12.78
CA ALA A 48 -2.07 -26.97 -12.33
C ALA A 48 -0.83 -26.75 -11.46
N GLU A 49 -0.09 -25.68 -11.73
CA GLU A 49 1.10 -25.29 -10.99
C GLU A 49 0.77 -24.23 -9.93
N ASN A 50 1.79 -23.76 -9.22
CA ASN A 50 1.65 -22.69 -8.25
C ASN A 50 2.80 -21.65 -8.34
N PRO A 51 3.02 -21.01 -9.51
CA PRO A 51 4.05 -19.98 -9.64
C PRO A 51 3.74 -18.71 -8.82
N LEU A 52 4.78 -17.94 -8.55
CA LEU A 52 4.65 -16.55 -8.08
C LEU A 52 4.45 -15.65 -9.30
N VAL A 53 3.31 -14.97 -9.39
CA VAL A 53 2.95 -14.17 -10.58
C VAL A 53 2.54 -12.76 -10.19
N GLY A 54 3.13 -11.75 -10.83
CA GLY A 54 2.71 -10.35 -10.70
C GLY A 54 1.56 -10.00 -11.66
N ILE A 55 0.95 -8.82 -11.49
CA ILE A 55 -0.19 -8.40 -12.32
C ILE A 55 0.17 -8.25 -13.81
N THR A 56 1.29 -7.59 -14.13
CA THR A 56 1.72 -7.42 -15.52
C THR A 56 2.01 -8.79 -16.16
N PRO A 57 2.76 -9.70 -15.51
CA PRO A 57 2.88 -11.08 -15.98
C PRO A 57 1.53 -11.81 -16.18
N ILE A 58 0.52 -11.63 -15.32
CA ILE A 58 -0.83 -12.20 -15.55
C ILE A 58 -1.44 -11.67 -16.85
N MET A 59 -1.35 -10.36 -17.11
CA MET A 59 -1.87 -9.75 -18.34
C MET A 59 -1.14 -10.24 -19.58
N ASP A 60 0.19 -10.35 -19.51
CA ASP A 60 1.02 -10.87 -20.60
C ASP A 60 0.71 -12.35 -20.88
N TRP A 61 0.55 -13.17 -19.83
CA TRP A 61 0.19 -14.57 -19.92
C TRP A 61 -1.19 -14.77 -20.56
N ALA A 62 -2.18 -13.94 -20.18
CA ALA A 62 -3.51 -13.97 -20.78
C ALA A 62 -3.50 -13.60 -22.27
N ARG A 63 -2.65 -12.64 -22.66
CA ARG A 63 -2.42 -12.31 -24.08
C ARG A 63 -1.79 -13.48 -24.82
N GLU A 64 -0.73 -14.06 -24.27
CA GLU A 64 0.05 -15.11 -24.92
C GLU A 64 -0.74 -16.41 -25.13
N HIS A 65 -1.40 -16.91 -24.08
CA HIS A 65 -2.01 -18.25 -24.12
C HIS A 65 -3.51 -18.24 -24.44
N TYR A 66 -4.20 -17.13 -24.22
CA TYR A 66 -5.65 -16.99 -24.43
C TYR A 66 -6.01 -15.92 -25.47
N GLY A 67 -5.04 -15.20 -26.03
CA GLY A 67 -5.28 -14.15 -27.02
C GLY A 67 -6.04 -12.94 -26.46
N LYS A 68 -6.03 -12.76 -25.13
CA LYS A 68 -6.79 -11.70 -24.45
C LYS A 68 -5.86 -10.55 -24.11
N GLU A 69 -5.86 -9.53 -24.97
CA GLU A 69 -5.05 -8.34 -24.79
C GLU A 69 -5.76 -7.30 -23.92
N TYR A 70 -5.03 -6.76 -22.94
CA TYR A 70 -5.50 -5.72 -22.05
C TYR A 70 -4.55 -4.53 -22.09
N ALA A 71 -5.12 -3.32 -22.15
CA ALA A 71 -4.33 -2.10 -22.14
C ALA A 71 -3.59 -1.92 -20.79
N PRO A 72 -2.37 -1.35 -20.76
CA PRO A 72 -1.57 -1.21 -19.53
C PRO A 72 -2.28 -0.49 -18.37
N ASN A 73 -3.19 0.44 -18.67
CA ASN A 73 -3.97 1.18 -17.68
C ASN A 73 -5.01 0.31 -16.94
N THR A 74 -5.28 -0.92 -17.39
CA THR A 74 -6.17 -1.87 -16.71
C THR A 74 -5.49 -2.67 -15.60
N ARG A 75 -4.16 -2.55 -15.44
CA ARG A 75 -3.38 -3.21 -14.39
C ARG A 75 -4.00 -3.03 -13.00
N GLU A 76 -4.46 -1.81 -12.70
CA GLU A 76 -5.06 -1.50 -11.41
C GLU A 76 -6.43 -2.18 -11.22
N THR A 77 -7.16 -2.38 -12.31
CA THR A 77 -8.42 -3.13 -12.33
C THR A 77 -8.18 -4.61 -12.00
N PHE A 78 -7.17 -5.24 -12.61
CA PHE A 78 -6.79 -6.63 -12.27
C PHE A 78 -6.41 -6.76 -10.79
N ARG A 79 -5.60 -5.82 -10.30
CA ARG A 79 -5.15 -5.79 -8.91
C ARG A 79 -6.32 -5.67 -7.94
N ARG A 80 -7.12 -4.61 -8.05
CA ARG A 80 -8.16 -4.28 -7.07
C ARG A 80 -9.44 -5.11 -7.21
N GLN A 81 -9.85 -5.40 -8.44
CA GLN A 81 -11.15 -6.01 -8.70
C GLN A 81 -11.12 -7.53 -8.90
N SER A 82 -9.93 -8.13 -8.97
CA SER A 82 -9.78 -9.59 -9.08
C SER A 82 -8.82 -10.12 -8.02
N MET A 83 -7.55 -9.70 -8.05
CA MET A 83 -6.53 -10.28 -7.17
C MET A 83 -6.74 -9.99 -5.68
N HIS A 84 -7.06 -8.76 -5.30
CA HIS A 84 -7.42 -8.44 -3.92
C HIS A 84 -8.61 -9.27 -3.43
N GLN A 85 -9.61 -9.46 -4.30
CA GLN A 85 -10.81 -10.23 -3.96
C GLN A 85 -10.49 -11.73 -3.81
N PHE A 86 -9.52 -12.25 -4.57
CA PHE A 86 -9.03 -13.61 -4.38
C PHE A 86 -8.30 -13.77 -3.04
N CYS A 87 -7.51 -12.76 -2.64
CA CYS A 87 -6.86 -12.74 -1.33
C CYS A 87 -7.86 -12.65 -0.17
N ASP A 88 -8.83 -11.74 -0.25
CA ASP A 88 -9.85 -11.56 0.77
C ASP A 88 -10.71 -12.82 0.93
N ALA A 89 -10.92 -13.54 -0.17
CA ALA A 89 -11.63 -14.80 -0.19
C ALA A 89 -10.73 -16.02 0.07
N GLY A 90 -9.46 -15.83 0.48
CA GLY A 90 -8.55 -16.93 0.84
C GLY A 90 -8.14 -17.86 -0.30
N VAL A 91 -8.38 -17.48 -1.55
CA VAL A 91 -8.05 -18.29 -2.76
C VAL A 91 -6.59 -18.08 -3.17
N ALA A 92 -6.07 -16.87 -2.97
CA ALA A 92 -4.71 -16.50 -3.34
C ALA A 92 -3.98 -15.82 -2.18
N LEU A 93 -2.67 -15.98 -2.13
CA LEU A 93 -1.78 -15.33 -1.16
C LEU A 93 -1.12 -14.11 -1.80
N TYR A 94 -1.00 -13.04 -1.03
CA TYR A 94 -0.31 -11.81 -1.43
C TYR A 94 1.11 -11.81 -0.88
N ASN A 95 2.11 -11.67 -1.75
CA ASN A 95 3.54 -11.66 -1.40
C ASN A 95 3.99 -12.80 -0.46
N PRO A 96 3.61 -14.07 -0.71
CA PRO A 96 3.99 -15.17 0.19
C PRO A 96 5.52 -15.40 0.23
N ASP A 97 6.26 -14.90 -0.76
CA ASP A 97 7.72 -14.96 -0.83
C ASP A 97 8.42 -13.88 0.00
N LYS A 98 7.76 -12.73 0.23
CA LYS A 98 8.28 -11.61 1.01
C LYS A 98 7.12 -10.85 1.68
N PRO A 99 6.65 -11.30 2.87
CA PRO A 99 5.47 -10.72 3.53
C PRO A 99 5.60 -9.24 3.92
N ASP A 100 6.82 -8.75 4.15
CA ASP A 100 7.15 -7.36 4.48
C ASP A 100 7.27 -6.45 3.23
N ARG A 101 6.98 -6.96 2.03
CA ARG A 101 7.05 -6.16 0.80
C ARG A 101 6.03 -5.01 0.85
N PRO A 102 6.43 -3.77 0.46
CA PRO A 102 5.51 -2.63 0.42
C PRO A 102 4.26 -2.90 -0.41
N VAL A 103 3.10 -2.48 0.07
CA VAL A 103 1.78 -2.75 -0.56
C VAL A 103 1.71 -2.16 -1.98
N ASN A 104 2.35 -1.03 -2.21
CA ASN A 104 2.43 -0.35 -3.51
C ASN A 104 3.60 -0.83 -4.39
N SER A 105 4.35 -1.86 -3.97
CA SER A 105 5.53 -2.32 -4.70
C SER A 105 5.17 -2.80 -6.12
N PRO A 106 5.92 -2.39 -7.15
CA PRO A 106 5.74 -2.93 -8.49
C PRO A 106 6.13 -4.42 -8.58
N LYS A 107 6.86 -4.93 -7.57
CA LYS A 107 7.30 -6.32 -7.45
C LYS A 107 6.30 -7.20 -6.68
N ALA A 108 5.10 -6.71 -6.42
CA ALA A 108 4.08 -7.52 -5.75
C ALA A 108 3.72 -8.75 -6.60
N VAL A 109 3.68 -9.91 -5.95
CA VAL A 109 3.33 -11.19 -6.58
C VAL A 109 2.21 -11.87 -5.80
N TYR A 110 1.53 -12.76 -6.50
CA TYR A 110 0.45 -13.57 -5.98
C TYR A 110 0.72 -15.04 -6.28
N GLN A 111 0.13 -15.92 -5.47
CA GLN A 111 0.23 -17.36 -5.61
C GLN A 111 -1.10 -17.98 -5.17
N ILE A 112 -1.49 -19.13 -5.72
CA ILE A 112 -2.67 -19.84 -5.22
C ILE A 112 -2.38 -20.39 -3.83
N GLU A 113 -3.35 -20.27 -2.93
CA GLU A 113 -3.26 -20.83 -1.59
C GLU A 113 -3.14 -22.37 -1.69
N PRO A 114 -2.24 -23.03 -0.92
CA PRO A 114 -1.98 -24.46 -1.09
C PRO A 114 -3.20 -25.39 -1.02
N ALA A 115 -4.16 -25.16 -0.12
CA ALA A 115 -5.38 -25.95 -0.04
C ALA A 115 -6.32 -25.65 -1.22
N ALA A 116 -6.40 -24.40 -1.68
CA ALA A 116 -7.11 -24.02 -2.90
C ALA A 116 -6.50 -24.73 -4.13
N LEU A 117 -5.17 -24.80 -4.24
CA LEU A 117 -4.51 -25.54 -5.33
C LEU A 117 -4.88 -27.02 -5.31
N ALA A 118 -4.85 -27.65 -4.13
CA ALA A 118 -5.23 -29.05 -3.97
C ALA A 118 -6.67 -29.29 -4.43
N LEU A 119 -7.61 -28.41 -4.04
CA LEU A 119 -8.98 -28.43 -4.54
C LEU A 119 -9.04 -28.29 -6.07
N LEU A 120 -8.41 -27.27 -6.63
CA LEU A 120 -8.49 -26.93 -8.05
C LEU A 120 -7.99 -28.06 -8.95
N ARG A 121 -6.99 -28.82 -8.50
CA ARG A 121 -6.48 -30.01 -9.20
C ARG A 121 -7.50 -31.16 -9.32
N THR A 122 -8.54 -31.17 -8.49
CA THR A 122 -9.61 -32.17 -8.54
C THR A 122 -10.75 -31.79 -9.50
N PHE A 123 -10.71 -30.60 -10.11
CA PHE A 123 -11.78 -30.13 -10.98
C PHE A 123 -12.02 -31.07 -12.17
N GLY A 124 -13.28 -31.40 -12.43
CA GLY A 124 -13.68 -32.36 -13.47
C GLY A 124 -13.54 -33.83 -13.08
N THR A 125 -13.03 -34.13 -11.88
CA THR A 125 -12.97 -35.50 -11.35
C THR A 125 -14.18 -35.80 -10.45
N PRO A 126 -14.50 -37.08 -10.17
CA PRO A 126 -15.56 -37.44 -9.23
C PRO A 126 -15.32 -36.89 -7.80
N ALA A 127 -14.07 -36.61 -7.44
CA ALA A 127 -13.70 -36.10 -6.11
C ALA A 127 -13.96 -34.58 -5.93
N TRP A 128 -14.31 -33.86 -7.00
CA TRP A 128 -14.47 -32.40 -6.97
C TRP A 128 -15.47 -31.93 -5.92
N HIS A 129 -16.65 -32.56 -5.87
CA HIS A 129 -17.75 -32.09 -5.01
C HIS A 129 -17.41 -32.24 -3.52
N ASP A 130 -16.87 -33.39 -3.13
CA ASP A 130 -16.47 -33.66 -1.74
C ASP A 130 -15.29 -32.77 -1.33
N SER A 131 -14.32 -32.58 -2.22
CA SER A 131 -13.17 -31.70 -1.98
C SER A 131 -13.59 -30.24 -1.82
N LEU A 132 -14.55 -29.78 -2.64
CA LEU A 132 -15.09 -28.42 -2.55
C LEU A 132 -15.83 -28.20 -1.23
N ALA A 133 -16.65 -29.15 -0.81
CA ALA A 133 -17.38 -29.07 0.46
C ALA A 133 -16.42 -29.00 1.66
N ALA A 134 -15.37 -29.84 1.67
CA ALA A 134 -14.34 -29.81 2.70
C ALA A 134 -13.58 -28.47 2.72
N TYR A 135 -13.16 -27.98 1.55
CA TYR A 135 -12.46 -26.69 1.45
C TYR A 135 -13.33 -25.52 1.95
N LEU A 136 -14.60 -25.47 1.54
CA LEU A 136 -15.51 -24.40 1.96
C LEU A 136 -15.77 -24.41 3.47
N ALA A 137 -15.77 -25.58 4.11
CA ALA A 137 -15.91 -25.70 5.56
C ALA A 137 -14.69 -25.15 6.34
N GLU A 138 -13.49 -25.24 5.77
CA GLU A 138 -12.26 -24.77 6.41
C GLU A 138 -11.84 -23.34 6.01
N ARG A 139 -12.42 -22.83 4.92
CA ARG A 139 -12.01 -21.58 4.28
C ARG A 139 -11.99 -20.37 5.21
N GLU A 140 -12.99 -20.19 6.06
CA GLU A 140 -13.02 -19.06 7.00
C GLU A 140 -11.83 -19.09 7.97
N THR A 141 -11.42 -20.29 8.39
CA THR A 141 -10.24 -20.48 9.24
C THR A 141 -8.96 -20.13 8.50
N LEU A 142 -8.86 -20.49 7.22
CA LEU A 142 -7.72 -20.11 6.36
C LEU A 142 -7.65 -18.60 6.17
N VAL A 143 -8.78 -17.95 5.85
CA VAL A 143 -8.88 -16.49 5.72
C VAL A 143 -8.44 -15.80 7.01
N ALA A 144 -8.92 -16.28 8.17
CA ALA A 144 -8.53 -15.73 9.48
C ALA A 144 -7.03 -15.92 9.76
N ARG A 145 -6.47 -17.09 9.44
CA ARG A 145 -5.02 -17.36 9.60
C ARG A 145 -4.19 -16.37 8.79
N TYR A 146 -4.50 -16.20 7.50
CA TYR A 146 -3.74 -15.32 6.61
C TYR A 146 -4.01 -13.83 6.88
N ALA A 147 -5.19 -13.46 7.38
CA ALA A 147 -5.44 -12.12 7.90
C ALA A 147 -4.52 -11.83 9.10
N LYS A 148 -4.41 -12.77 10.05
CA LYS A 148 -3.54 -12.64 11.23
C LYS A 148 -2.05 -12.52 10.85
N GLU A 149 -1.59 -13.30 9.88
CA GLU A 149 -0.21 -13.18 9.37
C GLU A 149 0.04 -11.79 8.75
N ARG A 150 -0.92 -11.23 8.00
CA ARG A 150 -0.80 -9.87 7.46
C ARG A 150 -0.80 -8.81 8.56
N GLU A 151 -1.64 -8.95 9.58
CA GLU A 151 -1.67 -8.05 10.74
C GLU A 151 -0.36 -8.06 11.52
N GLN A 152 0.26 -9.24 11.71
CA GLN A 152 1.56 -9.37 12.38
C GLN A 152 2.69 -8.64 11.65
N ASN A 153 2.57 -8.45 10.34
CA ASN A 153 3.55 -7.72 9.52
C ASN A 153 3.27 -6.22 9.45
N ARG A 154 2.19 -5.71 10.06
CA ARG A 154 1.95 -4.26 10.15
C ARG A 154 2.93 -3.61 11.11
N ILE A 155 3.27 -2.36 10.82
CA ILE A 155 4.19 -1.57 11.63
C ILE A 155 3.38 -0.85 12.72
N PRO A 156 3.55 -1.17 14.00
CA PRO A 156 2.92 -0.40 15.08
C PRO A 156 3.59 0.96 15.20
N VAL A 157 2.79 1.99 15.44
CA VAL A 157 3.25 3.37 15.64
C VAL A 157 2.55 3.95 16.86
N GLU A 158 3.33 4.39 17.85
CA GLU A 158 2.81 5.07 19.03
C GLU A 158 2.54 6.56 18.73
N ILE A 159 1.29 6.98 18.87
CA ILE A 159 0.85 8.34 18.53
C ILE A 159 0.57 9.21 19.77
N ALA A 160 0.36 8.55 20.91
CA ALA A 160 0.29 9.15 22.24
C ALA A 160 0.54 8.03 23.28
N PRO A 161 0.85 8.35 24.55
CA PRO A 161 1.07 7.34 25.58
C PRO A 161 -0.11 6.35 25.68
N GLY A 162 0.15 5.09 25.35
CA GLY A 162 -0.85 4.02 25.36
C GLY A 162 -1.84 4.03 24.18
N GLN A 163 -1.65 4.89 23.19
CA GLN A 163 -2.43 4.95 21.95
C GLN A 163 -1.55 4.61 20.75
N GLN A 164 -1.91 3.55 20.03
CA GLN A 164 -1.19 3.07 18.85
C GLN A 164 -2.07 3.01 17.62
N ILE A 165 -1.46 3.24 16.46
CA ILE A 165 -2.03 2.90 15.15
C ILE A 165 -1.14 1.86 14.48
N THR A 166 -1.62 1.23 13.41
CA THR A 166 -0.84 0.26 12.64
C THR A 166 -0.77 0.70 11.18
N LEU A 167 0.43 0.77 10.61
CA LEU A 167 0.65 1.07 9.20
C LEU A 167 0.93 -0.20 8.40
N SER A 168 0.66 -0.19 7.11
CA SER A 168 1.05 -1.27 6.21
C SER A 168 2.59 -1.41 6.16
N PRO A 169 3.14 -2.62 5.89
CA PRO A 169 4.58 -2.82 5.83
C PRO A 169 5.24 -2.01 4.70
N GLY A 170 6.50 -1.62 4.91
CA GLY A 170 7.36 -1.07 3.87
C GLY A 170 8.17 0.15 4.30
N GLU A 171 9.23 0.46 3.54
CA GLU A 171 10.18 1.54 3.84
C GLU A 171 9.52 2.92 4.03
N HIS A 172 8.46 3.21 3.28
CA HIS A 172 7.72 4.47 3.40
C HIS A 172 6.98 4.58 4.74
N SER A 173 6.33 3.50 5.18
CA SER A 173 5.64 3.43 6.47
C SER A 173 6.63 3.44 7.64
N GLU A 174 7.80 2.81 7.49
CA GLU A 174 8.89 2.91 8.48
C GLU A 174 9.39 4.35 8.64
N LEU A 175 9.50 5.10 7.54
CA LEU A 175 9.86 6.51 7.61
C LEU A 175 8.76 7.36 8.25
N ILE A 176 7.47 7.08 7.98
CA ILE A 176 6.34 7.71 8.70
C ILE A 176 6.42 7.44 10.20
N ARG A 177 6.69 6.19 10.59
CA ARG A 177 6.92 5.84 11.99
C ARG A 177 8.08 6.64 12.59
N ALA A 178 9.22 6.73 11.90
CA ALA A 178 10.37 7.51 12.37
C ALA A 178 10.06 9.01 12.50
N ILE A 179 9.22 9.56 11.61
CA ILE A 179 8.75 10.95 11.72
C ILE A 179 7.96 11.14 13.04
N ILE A 180 7.08 10.19 13.37
CA ILE A 180 6.21 10.28 14.55
C ILE A 180 6.98 9.99 15.84
N GLU A 181 7.83 8.96 15.85
CA GLU A 181 8.49 8.46 17.06
C GLU A 181 9.86 9.09 17.35
N ASP A 182 10.52 9.70 16.35
CA ASP A 182 11.89 10.25 16.51
C ASP A 182 11.96 11.74 16.14
N PHE A 183 11.41 12.16 14.99
CA PHE A 183 11.40 13.57 14.62
C PHE A 183 10.49 14.41 15.53
N ALA A 184 9.23 13.99 15.73
CA ALA A 184 8.26 14.79 16.48
C ALA A 184 8.70 15.06 17.93
N PRO A 185 9.21 14.08 18.71
CA PRO A 185 9.68 14.33 20.07
C PRO A 185 10.89 15.28 20.16
N ARG A 186 11.71 15.37 19.10
CA ARG A 186 12.91 16.22 19.06
C ARG A 186 12.62 17.65 18.65
N PHE A 187 11.83 17.83 17.60
CA PHE A 187 11.64 19.13 16.95
C PHE A 187 10.28 19.77 17.21
N ALA A 188 9.31 18.98 17.67
CA ALA A 188 7.97 19.43 18.04
C ALA A 188 7.46 18.69 19.29
N PRO A 189 8.18 18.77 20.43
CA PRO A 189 7.83 18.01 21.63
C PRO A 189 6.41 18.35 22.10
N GLY A 190 5.62 17.33 22.42
CA GLY A 190 4.21 17.49 22.79
C GLY A 190 3.29 17.87 21.64
N SER A 191 3.75 17.74 20.38
CA SER A 191 2.87 17.81 19.23
C SER A 191 1.89 16.65 19.21
N VAL A 192 0.73 16.88 18.59
CA VAL A 192 -0.35 15.90 18.44
C VAL A 192 -0.42 15.46 16.98
N LEU A 193 -0.52 14.15 16.75
CA LEU A 193 -0.77 13.63 15.40
C LEU A 193 -2.17 14.01 14.95
N VAL A 194 -2.25 14.67 13.78
CA VAL A 194 -3.51 15.03 13.13
C VAL A 194 -3.83 14.06 12.01
N TYR A 195 -2.82 13.67 11.22
CA TYR A 195 -3.00 12.78 10.08
C TYR A 195 -1.75 11.95 9.84
N ALA A 196 -1.93 10.67 9.48
CA ALA A 196 -0.90 9.81 8.91
C ALA A 196 -1.49 9.01 7.72
N GLY A 197 -0.88 9.14 6.55
CA GLY A 197 -1.25 8.42 5.34
C GLY A 197 -0.66 7.01 5.34
N ASP A 198 -1.47 6.00 5.06
CA ASP A 198 -0.98 4.63 4.88
C ASP A 198 -0.94 4.30 3.38
N THR A 199 0.10 3.61 2.92
CA THR A 199 0.16 3.14 1.51
C THR A 199 -0.82 2.00 1.23
N GLY A 200 -1.31 1.32 2.28
CA GLY A 200 -2.30 0.24 2.19
C GLY A 200 -3.76 0.70 2.22
N ASP A 201 -4.08 1.70 3.04
CA ASP A 201 -5.43 2.22 3.28
C ASP A 201 -5.51 3.73 3.04
N LYS A 202 -6.66 4.23 2.57
CA LYS A 202 -6.82 5.66 2.21
C LYS A 202 -6.53 6.65 3.34
N TRP A 203 -6.61 6.22 4.61
CA TRP A 203 -6.36 7.04 5.80
C TRP A 203 -5.79 6.11 6.88
N GLY A 204 -4.50 6.19 7.19
CA GLY A 204 -3.89 5.42 8.28
C GLY A 204 -4.38 5.90 9.65
N TYR A 205 -4.49 7.22 9.81
CA TYR A 205 -5.10 7.91 10.95
C TYR A 205 -5.53 9.31 10.54
N PHE A 206 -6.67 9.81 11.06
CA PHE A 206 -7.12 11.17 10.81
C PHE A 206 -8.03 11.73 11.92
N ASP A 207 -7.58 12.81 12.56
CA ASP A 207 -8.38 13.62 13.47
C ASP A 207 -8.99 14.82 12.73
N ALA A 208 -10.12 14.56 12.09
CA ALA A 208 -10.86 15.57 11.33
C ALA A 208 -11.36 16.73 12.21
N ALA A 209 -11.70 16.46 13.48
CA ALA A 209 -12.24 17.46 14.39
C ALA A 209 -11.15 18.46 14.79
N LEU A 210 -9.95 17.96 15.12
CA LEU A 210 -8.79 18.81 15.42
C LEU A 210 -8.41 19.67 14.22
N LEU A 211 -8.32 19.08 13.02
CA LEU A 211 -7.95 19.83 11.82
C LEU A 211 -8.99 20.92 11.47
N ALA A 212 -10.29 20.61 11.57
CA ALA A 212 -11.37 21.56 11.37
C ALA A 212 -11.35 22.69 12.42
N GLY A 213 -11.04 22.37 13.69
CA GLY A 213 -10.87 23.36 14.75
C GLY A 213 -9.78 24.40 14.45
N LEU A 214 -8.72 23.97 13.76
CA LEU A 214 -7.63 24.82 13.26
C LEU A 214 -8.01 25.61 11.99
N GLY A 215 -9.22 25.48 11.47
CA GLY A 215 -9.71 26.23 10.32
C GLY A 215 -9.39 25.60 8.96
N VAL A 216 -8.93 24.34 8.95
CA VAL A 216 -8.63 23.60 7.73
C VAL A 216 -9.73 22.55 7.52
N ASP A 217 -10.47 22.70 6.43
CA ASP A 217 -11.44 21.71 5.97
C ASP A 217 -10.89 21.09 4.68
N VAL A 218 -10.62 19.79 4.74
CA VAL A 218 -10.02 19.06 3.61
C VAL A 218 -11.09 18.17 2.99
N ASP A 219 -11.47 18.49 1.76
CA ASP A 219 -12.37 17.63 0.99
C ASP A 219 -11.69 16.29 0.64
N SER A 220 -12.49 15.31 0.23
CA SER A 220 -11.98 13.98 -0.16
C SER A 220 -11.12 13.97 -1.44
N HIS A 221 -10.86 15.13 -2.07
CA HIS A 221 -10.17 15.28 -3.34
C HIS A 221 -8.78 15.93 -3.21
N GLY A 222 -8.52 16.69 -2.15
CA GLY A 222 -7.22 17.27 -1.83
C GLY A 222 -6.20 16.20 -1.41
N LYS A 223 -5.01 16.21 -2.03
CA LYS A 223 -3.93 15.29 -1.67
C LYS A 223 -3.20 15.78 -0.41
N MET A 224 -3.57 15.22 0.75
CA MET A 224 -2.89 15.41 2.03
C MET A 224 -1.38 15.10 1.97
N PRO A 225 -0.54 15.72 2.80
CA PRO A 225 0.85 15.26 3.01
C PRO A 225 0.85 13.93 3.77
N ASP A 226 1.99 13.23 3.83
CA ASP A 226 2.05 11.90 4.47
C ASP A 226 1.82 11.96 6.00
N VAL A 227 2.31 13.01 6.67
CA VAL A 227 2.09 13.22 8.11
C VAL A 227 1.73 14.68 8.38
N VAL A 228 0.76 14.91 9.27
CA VAL A 228 0.44 16.23 9.82
C VAL A 228 0.53 16.19 11.34
N LEU A 229 1.36 17.05 11.92
CA LEU A 229 1.52 17.21 13.36
C LEU A 229 1.10 18.62 13.78
N HIS A 230 0.30 18.76 14.84
CA HIS A 230 0.01 20.05 15.46
C HIS A 230 0.94 20.28 16.65
N PHE A 231 1.92 21.16 16.50
CA PHE A 231 2.76 21.59 17.61
C PHE A 231 2.03 22.65 18.44
N VAL A 232 1.34 22.17 19.48
CA VAL A 232 0.41 22.96 20.30
C VAL A 232 1.07 24.20 20.91
N GLU A 233 2.27 24.07 21.47
CA GLU A 233 2.96 25.17 22.16
C GLU A 233 3.21 26.39 21.26
N LYS A 234 3.59 26.15 20.00
CA LYS A 234 3.90 27.20 19.02
C LYS A 234 2.73 27.50 18.08
N ASN A 235 1.65 26.72 18.19
CA ASN A 235 0.54 26.71 17.25
C ASN A 235 1.00 26.58 15.78
N TRP A 236 1.79 25.55 15.50
CA TRP A 236 2.26 25.22 14.16
C TRP A 236 1.65 23.92 13.65
N LEU A 237 1.34 23.85 12.35
CA LEU A 237 1.08 22.61 11.63
C LEU A 237 2.34 22.25 10.84
N LEU A 238 2.96 21.13 11.23
CA LEU A 238 4.07 20.54 10.49
C LEU A 238 3.48 19.61 9.45
N LEU A 239 3.69 19.94 8.18
CA LEU A 239 3.25 19.20 7.01
C LEU A 239 4.45 18.43 6.47
N VAL A 240 4.48 17.12 6.70
CA VAL A 240 5.66 16.28 6.43
C VAL A 240 5.39 15.32 5.27
N GLU A 241 6.27 15.31 4.27
CA GLU A 241 6.30 14.31 3.19
C GLU A 241 7.43 13.29 3.45
N SER A 242 7.12 12.00 3.32
CA SER A 242 8.00 10.85 3.53
C SER A 242 8.57 10.37 2.19
N VAL A 243 9.79 10.79 1.87
CA VAL A 243 10.41 10.52 0.57
C VAL A 243 11.27 9.26 0.61
N THR A 244 10.70 8.18 0.08
CA THR A 244 11.43 6.93 -0.21
C THR A 244 11.60 6.71 -1.71
N SER A 245 10.50 6.76 -2.46
CA SER A 245 10.46 6.57 -3.92
C SER A 245 9.63 7.59 -4.69
N HIS A 246 8.83 8.41 -4.00
CA HIS A 246 8.05 9.52 -4.57
C HIS A 246 8.78 10.85 -4.30
N GLY A 247 8.58 11.88 -5.14
CA GLY A 247 9.34 13.14 -5.06
C GLY A 247 9.08 13.97 -3.79
N PRO A 248 9.98 14.92 -3.45
CA PRO A 248 9.93 15.74 -2.24
C PRO A 248 8.85 16.82 -2.26
N VAL A 249 8.80 17.66 -1.22
CA VAL A 249 8.11 18.95 -1.30
C VAL A 249 8.87 19.84 -2.29
N ASP A 250 8.51 19.71 -3.57
CA ASP A 250 8.95 20.62 -4.62
C ASP A 250 8.16 21.93 -4.61
N GLY A 251 8.55 22.90 -5.44
CA GLY A 251 7.88 24.21 -5.48
C GLY A 251 6.38 24.13 -5.82
N LYS A 252 5.97 23.13 -6.59
CA LYS A 252 4.56 22.90 -6.94
C LYS A 252 3.81 22.32 -5.74
N ARG A 253 4.36 21.30 -5.09
CA ARG A 253 3.79 20.64 -3.92
C ARG A 253 3.68 21.59 -2.74
N HIS A 254 4.69 22.44 -2.53
CA HIS A 254 4.64 23.52 -1.55
C HIS A 254 3.42 24.44 -1.80
N ALA A 255 3.23 24.91 -3.04
CA ALA A 255 2.10 25.76 -3.40
C ALA A 255 0.74 25.04 -3.25
N GLU A 256 0.67 23.75 -3.59
CA GLU A 256 -0.52 22.92 -3.38
C GLU A 256 -0.88 22.80 -1.90
N LEU A 257 0.10 22.50 -1.04
CA LEU A 257 -0.10 22.40 0.40
C LEU A 257 -0.46 23.76 1.03
N ALA A 258 0.21 24.84 0.62
CA ALA A 258 -0.11 26.19 1.06
C ALA A 258 -1.56 26.58 0.73
N LYS A 259 -2.04 26.20 -0.47
CA LYS A 259 -3.44 26.41 -0.88
C LYS A 259 -4.40 25.53 -0.08
N LEU A 260 -4.06 24.25 0.10
CA LEU A 260 -4.89 23.29 0.82
C LEU A 260 -5.08 23.68 2.29
N PHE A 261 -4.05 24.23 2.92
CA PHE A 261 -4.05 24.66 4.33
C PHE A 261 -4.21 26.17 4.51
N ALA A 262 -4.65 26.91 3.48
CA ALA A 262 -4.72 28.38 3.50
C ALA A 262 -5.64 28.95 4.60
N GLY A 263 -6.65 28.18 5.03
CA GLY A 263 -7.55 28.55 6.14
C GLY A 263 -6.97 28.31 7.54
N SER A 264 -5.77 27.74 7.63
CA SER A 264 -5.15 27.39 8.91
C SER A 264 -4.94 28.61 9.80
N LYS A 265 -5.39 28.50 11.05
CA LYS A 265 -5.07 29.42 12.15
C LYS A 265 -3.68 29.17 12.74
N ALA A 266 -3.07 28.03 12.44
CA ALA A 266 -1.72 27.66 12.84
C ALA A 266 -0.71 28.04 11.75
N GLY A 267 0.51 28.40 12.15
CA GLY A 267 1.62 28.62 11.22
C GLY A 267 2.00 27.33 10.51
N LEU A 268 2.29 27.39 9.21
CA LEU A 268 2.64 26.20 8.43
C LEU A 268 4.15 26.01 8.39
N VAL A 269 4.60 24.78 8.67
CA VAL A 269 6.00 24.36 8.54
C VAL A 269 6.03 23.17 7.58
N TYR A 270 6.77 23.30 6.49
CA TYR A 270 6.88 22.25 5.48
C TYR A 270 8.15 21.46 5.72
N VAL A 271 8.02 20.14 5.81
CA VAL A 271 9.14 19.25 6.10
C VAL A 271 9.20 18.17 5.04
N THR A 272 10.37 17.96 4.44
CA THR A 272 10.65 16.75 3.66
C THR A 272 11.51 15.82 4.52
N ALA A 273 11.03 14.61 4.75
CA ALA A 273 11.76 13.58 5.49
C ALA A 273 12.37 12.56 4.51
N PHE A 274 13.63 12.21 4.74
CA PHE A 274 14.33 11.15 4.01
C PHE A 274 14.82 10.07 4.98
N PRO A 275 14.95 8.81 4.52
CA PRO A 275 15.53 7.78 5.37
C PRO A 275 17.05 7.98 5.55
N ASN A 276 17.74 8.49 4.52
CA ASN A 276 19.19 8.73 4.54
C ASN A 276 19.62 9.82 3.55
N ARG A 277 20.83 10.33 3.75
CA ARG A 277 21.40 11.40 2.89
C ARG A 277 21.65 10.96 1.45
N SER A 278 21.87 9.66 1.21
CA SER A 278 22.06 9.14 -0.15
C SER A 278 20.79 9.25 -1.00
N ILE A 279 19.62 9.02 -0.41
CA ILE A 279 18.33 9.24 -1.08
C ILE A 279 18.07 10.74 -1.22
N MET A 280 18.27 11.52 -0.16
CA MET A 280 18.16 12.99 -0.22
C MET A 280 18.98 13.59 -1.38
N GLY A 281 20.23 13.15 -1.57
CA GLY A 281 21.10 13.64 -2.64
C GLY A 281 20.54 13.48 -4.05
N ARG A 282 19.66 12.51 -4.29
CA ARG A 282 18.99 12.31 -5.59
C ARG A 282 17.94 13.38 -5.88
N TYR A 283 17.34 13.93 -4.82
CA TYR A 283 16.25 14.91 -4.90
C TYR A 283 16.67 16.33 -4.53
N LEU A 284 17.96 16.54 -4.21
CA LEU A 284 18.47 17.80 -3.66
C LEU A 284 18.10 19.03 -4.51
N GLY A 285 18.13 18.89 -5.84
CA GLY A 285 17.81 19.98 -6.76
C GLY A 285 16.31 20.29 -6.90
N GLU A 286 15.44 19.46 -6.34
CA GLU A 286 13.98 19.60 -6.44
C GLU A 286 13.34 20.16 -5.15
N ILE A 287 14.06 20.11 -4.02
CA ILE A 287 13.58 20.57 -2.71
C ILE A 287 13.28 22.08 -2.77
N ALA A 288 12.07 22.46 -2.37
CA ALA A 288 11.67 23.87 -2.33
C ALA A 288 12.45 24.67 -1.28
N TRP A 289 12.74 25.93 -1.58
CA TRP A 289 13.12 26.91 -0.56
C TRP A 289 11.99 27.12 0.45
N GLU A 290 12.30 27.73 1.60
CA GLU A 290 11.34 27.96 2.70
C GLU A 290 10.79 26.65 3.30
N THR A 291 11.57 25.57 3.19
CA THR A 291 11.23 24.27 3.77
C THR A 291 12.34 23.74 4.67
N GLU A 292 11.97 22.80 5.52
CA GLU A 292 12.88 22.04 6.36
C GLU A 292 13.09 20.65 5.79
N VAL A 293 14.26 20.08 6.02
CA VAL A 293 14.58 18.70 5.66
C VAL A 293 15.09 17.95 6.87
N TRP A 294 14.52 16.78 7.11
CA TRP A 294 14.95 15.86 8.15
C TRP A 294 15.43 14.55 7.54
N VAL A 295 16.44 13.93 8.16
CA VAL A 295 16.99 12.66 7.71
C VAL A 295 17.05 11.68 8.88
N ALA A 296 16.36 10.54 8.73
CA ALA A 296 16.20 9.57 9.82
C ALA A 296 17.52 8.92 10.27
N ASP A 297 18.52 8.79 9.39
CA ASP A 297 19.87 8.29 9.75
C ASP A 297 20.72 9.28 10.55
N ALA A 298 20.29 10.55 10.65
CA ALA A 298 20.92 11.60 11.43
C ALA A 298 19.87 12.39 12.24
N PRO A 299 19.12 11.71 13.12
CA PRO A 299 17.81 12.17 13.57
C PRO A 299 17.86 13.41 14.47
N SER A 300 19.02 13.72 15.06
CA SER A 300 19.23 14.90 15.90
C SER A 300 19.46 16.20 15.11
N HIS A 301 19.50 16.14 13.77
CA HIS A 301 19.80 17.30 12.93
C HIS A 301 18.62 17.65 12.02
N LEU A 302 18.50 18.95 11.71
CA LEU A 302 17.54 19.48 10.75
C LEU A 302 18.29 20.37 9.75
N ILE A 303 17.91 20.33 8.48
CA ILE A 303 18.51 21.14 7.42
C ILE A 303 17.47 22.16 6.96
N HIS A 304 17.81 23.44 7.08
CA HIS A 304 16.96 24.54 6.65
C HIS A 304 17.30 24.96 5.22
N PHE A 305 16.35 24.86 4.30
CA PHE A 305 16.50 25.33 2.92
C PHE A 305 16.02 26.79 2.80
N ASN A 306 16.74 27.72 3.43
CA ASN A 306 16.62 29.16 3.17
C ASN A 306 17.77 29.98 3.79
N GLY A 307 17.72 31.30 3.65
CA GLY A 307 18.79 32.23 4.03
C GLY A 307 18.49 33.22 5.17
N VAL A 308 19.53 34.02 5.46
CA VAL A 308 19.74 35.15 6.39
C VAL A 308 19.29 35.01 7.85
N ARG A 309 18.30 34.18 8.19
CA ARG A 309 17.78 34.06 9.55
C ARG A 309 18.70 33.29 10.50
N PHE A 310 19.61 32.46 9.98
CA PHE A 310 20.34 31.45 10.78
C PHE A 310 21.87 31.48 10.61
N LEU A 311 22.45 32.52 10.03
CA LEU A 311 23.90 32.62 9.88
C LEU A 311 24.56 33.01 11.22
N GLY A 312 25.37 32.11 11.77
CA GLY A 312 26.15 32.34 12.99
C GLY A 312 27.06 31.14 13.29
N PRO A 313 28.15 31.33 14.03
CA PRO A 313 29.03 30.23 14.42
C PRO A 313 28.34 29.31 15.44
N TYR A 314 28.58 28.01 15.33
CA TYR A 314 28.25 27.07 16.41
C TYR A 314 29.27 27.23 17.55
N PRO A 315 28.86 27.04 18.82
CA PRO A 315 29.81 26.97 19.93
C PRO A 315 30.82 25.85 19.67
N THR A 316 32.10 26.16 19.76
CA THR A 316 33.15 25.16 19.91
C THR A 316 33.23 24.82 21.39
N GLU A 317 32.84 23.60 21.77
CA GLU A 317 33.20 23.06 23.09
C GLU A 317 34.72 22.93 23.24
#